data_AF-M7ZW69-F1
#
_entry.id   AF-M7ZW69-F1
#
_cell.length_a   1.000
_cell.length_b   1.000
_cell.length_c   1.000
_cell.angle_alpha   90.00
_cell.angle_beta   90.00
_cell.angle_gamma   90.00
#
_symmetry.space_group_name_H-M   'P 1'
#
loop_
_entity.id
_entity.type
_entity.pdbx_description
1 polymer ?
#
loop_
_entity_poly.entity_id
_entity_poly.type
_entity_poly.pdbx_seq_one_letter_code
_entity_poly.pdbx_strand_id
1 'polypeptide(L)'
;MATARRHPQQATQLAHWPGTPCTDGTPQYPRPAGRAASIGKKARRRRSAHRYGDAMSPATAHLRLLQLTNFQLLHFVFKMPFIFVMWIEEPTLLVTRFEYANLFHTITDWYSAYVSSRVTNLPDRPNVVFVDGHCKNYYMQLKVRFMAPLEQTWESLFSNVTYAKSFSGPVCFRHAVLSPLGYETALFKGLSESFSCEGASAQSLRNKPDHQKTARLSEFGEMIIASFDLLEDGIVPPKKTSNGLKILFVRREDYLAHPRHSGKVESRLSNEQEVFDAVEKWAKGQKCKITVVNGLFAHMSMKEQLQAILEASVIIGAHGAGLTHLVSATPDTKVLEIISSFYRRPHFGLISRWKSLEYHAINLPGSYASIPDVTSELGNILKGLGC
;
A
#
# COMPACT_ATOMS: atom_id res chain seq x y z
N MET A 1 45.03 -6.40 1.81
CA MET A 1 44.57 -5.00 1.91
C MET A 1 43.37 -4.86 0.98
N ALA A 2 42.16 -4.95 1.53
CA ALA A 2 40.91 -4.92 0.78
C ALA A 2 40.25 -3.55 0.98
N THR A 3 40.06 -2.82 -0.12
CA THR A 3 39.41 -1.51 -0.18
C THR A 3 37.89 -1.68 -0.13
N ALA A 4 37.27 -1.20 0.94
CA ALA A 4 35.83 -1.07 1.08
C ALA A 4 35.29 0.02 0.12
N ARG A 5 34.40 -0.36 -0.80
CA ARG A 5 33.60 0.60 -1.59
C ARG A 5 32.49 1.14 -0.69
N ARG A 6 32.55 2.43 -0.37
CA ARG A 6 31.44 3.19 0.20
C ARG A 6 30.40 3.42 -0.89
N HIS A 7 29.15 3.03 -0.66
CA HIS A 7 28.01 3.51 -1.44
C HIS A 7 27.75 4.99 -1.10
N PRO A 8 27.38 5.85 -2.07
CA PRO A 8 27.04 7.23 -1.78
C PRO A 8 25.66 7.30 -1.12
N GLN A 9 25.60 7.87 0.08
CA GLN A 9 24.35 8.38 0.65
C GLN A 9 23.87 9.54 -0.21
N GLN A 10 22.88 9.31 -1.07
CA GLN A 10 22.10 10.40 -1.64
C GLN A 10 21.13 10.89 -0.56
N ALA A 11 21.46 12.03 0.04
CA ALA A 11 20.54 12.78 0.88
C ALA A 11 19.38 13.28 0.03
N THR A 12 18.27 12.54 0.02
CA THR A 12 16.99 13.09 -0.41
C THR A 12 16.47 13.96 0.74
N GLN A 13 16.55 15.28 0.58
CA GLN A 13 15.91 16.21 1.52
C GLN A 13 14.40 15.97 1.51
N LEU A 14 13.91 15.23 2.52
CA LEU A 14 12.48 15.15 2.82
C LEU A 14 12.06 16.50 3.42
N ALA A 15 11.53 17.36 2.57
CA ALA A 15 10.93 18.63 2.97
C ALA A 15 9.83 18.40 4.02
N HIS A 16 9.80 19.26 5.05
CA HIS A 16 8.71 19.37 6.01
C HIS A 16 7.38 19.64 5.29
N TRP A 17 6.34 18.84 5.54
CA TRP A 17 5.00 19.10 4.99
C TRP A 17 3.87 18.83 5.99
N PRO A 18 2.84 19.70 6.02
CA PRO A 18 1.67 19.54 6.87
C PRO A 18 0.73 18.49 6.24
N GLY A 19 0.54 17.37 6.92
CA GLY A 19 -0.47 16.38 6.55
C GLY A 19 -1.73 16.59 7.35
N THR A 20 -2.79 17.13 6.74
CA THR A 20 -4.13 17.11 7.33
C THR A 20 -4.77 15.75 7.06
N PRO A 21 -5.17 14.98 8.08
CA PRO A 21 -5.98 13.77 7.87
C PRO A 21 -7.33 14.13 7.23
N CYS A 22 -7.91 13.21 6.45
CA CYS A 22 -9.32 13.26 6.09
C CYS A 22 -10.12 13.17 7.39
N THR A 23 -10.95 14.16 7.69
CA THR A 23 -11.76 14.21 8.91
C THR A 23 -13.19 14.60 8.57
N ASP A 24 -14.14 14.00 9.30
CA ASP A 24 -15.56 14.28 9.14
C ASP A 24 -15.87 15.78 9.31
N GLY A 25 -16.42 16.38 8.26
CA GLY A 25 -17.11 17.65 8.37
C GLY A 25 -18.39 17.44 9.17
N THR A 26 -18.47 18.00 10.37
CA THR A 26 -19.71 18.03 11.15
C THR A 26 -20.74 18.92 10.44
N PRO A 27 -21.96 18.43 10.15
CA PRO A 27 -23.03 19.28 9.62
C PRO A 27 -23.49 20.27 10.69
N GLN A 28 -23.44 21.57 10.40
CA GLN A 28 -24.11 22.59 11.21
C GLN A 28 -25.62 22.48 11.00
N TYR A 29 -26.34 21.94 11.98
CA TYR A 29 -27.80 22.09 12.06
C TYR A 29 -28.17 23.46 12.65
N PRO A 30 -29.15 24.18 12.06
CA PRO A 30 -29.63 25.45 12.62
C PRO A 30 -30.45 25.19 13.89
N ARG A 31 -30.12 25.85 14.99
CA ARG A 31 -30.96 25.87 16.19
C ARG A 31 -32.05 26.95 16.07
N PRO A 32 -33.26 26.69 16.60
CA PRO A 32 -34.39 27.61 16.51
C PRO A 32 -34.26 28.80 17.45
N ALA A 33 -34.93 29.89 17.06
CA ALA A 33 -35.05 31.14 17.79
C ALA A 33 -35.70 30.96 19.17
N GLY A 34 -35.10 31.56 20.19
CA GLY A 34 -35.64 31.65 21.55
C GLY A 34 -35.18 32.94 22.22
N ARG A 35 -36.14 33.70 22.74
CA ARG A 35 -36.02 35.09 23.24
C ARG A 35 -35.18 35.26 24.51
N ALA A 36 -34.50 36.41 24.52
CA ALA A 36 -34.10 37.30 25.62
C ALA A 36 -34.23 36.86 27.10
N ALA A 37 -33.12 37.01 27.84
CA ALA A 37 -33.08 37.73 29.11
C ALA A 37 -31.66 38.25 29.40
N SER A 38 -31.56 39.55 29.67
CA SER A 38 -30.38 40.29 30.12
C SER A 38 -30.00 39.98 31.57
N ILE A 39 -28.72 40.08 31.94
CA ILE A 39 -28.21 40.75 33.17
C ILE A 39 -26.66 40.85 33.13
N GLY A 40 -26.16 42.09 33.15
CA GLY A 40 -25.21 42.58 34.16
C GLY A 40 -23.76 42.06 34.27
N LYS A 41 -22.85 42.77 33.59
CA LYS A 41 -21.53 43.28 34.04
C LYS A 41 -20.73 42.50 35.12
N LYS A 42 -19.49 42.12 34.77
CA LYS A 42 -18.27 42.74 35.33
C LYS A 42 -17.00 42.30 34.58
N ALA A 43 -16.34 43.28 33.97
CA ALA A 43 -15.02 43.17 33.37
C ALA A 43 -13.95 43.00 34.46
N ARG A 44 -13.03 42.05 34.26
CA ARG A 44 -11.74 42.04 34.95
C ARG A 44 -10.64 41.75 33.93
N ARG A 45 -9.96 42.82 33.50
CA ARG A 45 -8.69 42.77 32.78
C ARG A 45 -7.68 41.93 33.59
N ARG A 46 -7.18 40.85 33.02
CA ARG A 46 -5.85 40.30 33.34
C ARG A 46 -5.10 39.99 32.05
N ARG A 47 -3.80 40.28 32.13
CA ARG A 47 -2.87 40.50 31.04
C ARG A 47 -2.59 39.23 30.23
N SER A 48 -2.37 39.48 28.94
CA SER A 48 -1.77 38.60 27.94
C SER A 48 -0.55 37.83 28.48
N ALA A 49 -0.56 36.52 28.25
CA ALA A 49 0.64 35.71 28.09
C ALA A 49 0.39 34.79 26.88
N HIS A 50 1.08 35.06 25.78
CA HIS A 50 1.13 34.19 24.61
C HIS A 50 1.65 32.80 25.02
N ARG A 51 0.81 31.78 24.84
CA ARG A 51 1.25 30.41 24.56
C ARG A 51 0.63 30.02 23.23
N TYR A 52 1.46 29.86 22.20
CA TYR A 52 1.13 29.03 21.06
C TYR A 52 1.05 27.59 21.56
N GLY A 53 -0.14 27.18 21.97
CA GLY A 53 -0.51 25.78 22.10
C GLY A 53 -1.39 25.46 20.91
N ASP A 54 -0.79 24.94 19.84
CA ASP A 54 -1.57 24.38 18.74
C ASP A 54 -2.36 23.19 19.30
N ALA A 55 -3.68 23.36 19.39
CA ALA A 55 -4.58 22.30 19.76
C ALA A 55 -4.52 21.20 18.70
N MET A 56 -4.02 20.02 19.08
CA MET A 56 -4.04 18.82 18.23
C MET A 56 -5.45 18.54 17.74
N SER A 57 -5.60 18.26 16.44
CA SER A 57 -6.92 17.93 15.88
C SER A 57 -7.49 16.65 16.51
N PRO A 58 -8.81 16.53 16.65
CA PRO A 58 -9.46 15.33 17.21
C PRO A 58 -9.09 14.03 16.47
N ALA A 59 -8.78 14.09 15.17
CA ALA A 59 -8.37 12.93 14.38
C ALA A 59 -6.95 12.44 14.73
N THR A 60 -6.05 13.36 15.09
CA THR A 60 -4.72 13.02 15.60
C THR A 60 -4.81 12.38 16.99
N ALA A 61 -5.83 12.75 17.78
CA ALA A 61 -6.15 12.10 19.05
C ALA A 61 -6.81 10.72 18.86
N HIS A 62 -7.64 10.54 17.83
CA HIS A 62 -8.32 9.27 17.55
C HIS A 62 -7.38 8.19 17.00
N LEU A 63 -6.41 8.55 16.16
CA LEU A 63 -5.33 7.63 15.73
C LEU A 63 -4.43 7.20 16.90
N ARG A 64 -4.16 8.10 17.86
CA ARG A 64 -3.47 7.72 19.12
C ARG A 64 -4.32 6.78 19.99
N LEU A 65 -5.64 6.90 19.95
CA LEU A 65 -6.55 6.05 20.73
C LEU A 65 -6.67 4.64 20.13
N LEU A 66 -6.70 4.52 18.79
CA LEU A 66 -6.69 3.22 18.09
C LEU A 66 -5.38 2.44 18.28
N GLN A 67 -4.25 3.15 18.43
CA GLN A 67 -3.00 2.50 18.84
C GLN A 67 -3.09 1.84 20.22
N LEU A 68 -3.98 2.29 21.12
CA LEU A 68 -4.13 1.73 22.46
C LEU A 68 -5.07 0.52 22.54
N THR A 69 -5.91 0.25 21.53
CA THR A 69 -6.97 -0.77 21.62
C THR A 69 -6.57 -2.17 21.13
N ASN A 70 -5.39 -2.36 20.51
CA ASN A 70 -4.91 -3.68 20.07
C ASN A 70 -4.08 -4.45 21.11
N PHE A 71 -4.05 -4.00 22.37
CA PHE A 71 -3.20 -4.56 23.43
C PHE A 71 -3.90 -5.58 24.33
N GLN A 72 -4.17 -6.78 23.81
CA GLN A 72 -4.43 -7.92 24.70
C GLN A 72 -3.26 -8.90 24.83
N LEU A 73 -2.10 -8.65 24.23
CA LEU A 73 -0.96 -9.58 24.32
C LEU A 73 0.45 -8.94 24.35
N LEU A 74 0.59 -7.65 24.73
CA LEU A 74 1.87 -7.15 25.25
C LEU A 74 1.75 -6.91 26.75
N HIS A 75 2.36 -7.79 27.55
CA HIS A 75 2.65 -7.45 28.94
C HIS A 75 3.73 -6.36 28.97
N PHE A 76 3.32 -5.11 29.18
CA PHE A 76 4.23 -4.08 29.67
C PHE A 76 4.59 -4.40 31.12
N VAL A 77 5.63 -5.21 31.32
CA VAL A 77 6.17 -5.49 32.66
C VAL A 77 7.01 -4.29 33.10
N PHE A 78 6.36 -3.25 33.63
CA PHE A 78 7.03 -2.18 34.38
C PHE A 78 7.28 -2.62 35.83
N LYS A 79 8.04 -3.70 36.04
CA LYS A 79 8.58 -4.03 37.37
C LYS A 79 9.95 -4.68 37.27
N MET A 80 10.90 -4.08 38.00
CA MET A 80 12.31 -4.46 38.27
C MET A 80 13.39 -3.79 37.40
N PRO A 81 14.57 -3.47 37.98
CA PRO A 81 15.63 -2.79 37.26
C PRO A 81 16.29 -3.82 36.34
N PHE A 82 15.81 -3.90 35.11
CA PHE A 82 16.56 -4.58 34.07
C PHE A 82 17.86 -3.82 33.86
N ILE A 83 18.99 -4.48 34.12
CA ILE A 83 20.29 -4.02 33.65
C ILE A 83 20.27 -4.25 32.15
N PHE A 84 19.84 -3.24 31.39
CA PHE A 84 19.77 -3.30 29.95
C PHE A 84 21.17 -3.27 29.36
N VAL A 85 21.44 -4.19 28.44
CA VAL A 85 22.78 -4.36 27.85
C VAL A 85 22.92 -3.55 26.55
N MET A 86 21.81 -3.15 25.93
CA MET A 86 21.82 -2.50 24.61
C MET A 86 20.65 -1.52 24.43
N TRP A 87 20.97 -0.33 23.91
CA TRP A 87 20.01 0.68 23.48
C TRP A 87 20.04 0.82 21.96
N ILE A 88 18.87 0.88 21.34
CA ILE A 88 18.67 1.27 19.95
C ILE A 88 18.12 2.68 19.94
N GLU A 89 18.98 3.62 19.52
CA GLU A 89 18.64 5.05 19.47
C GLU A 89 17.76 5.40 18.27
N GLU A 90 17.97 4.72 17.14
CA GLU A 90 17.29 4.96 15.88
C GLU A 90 15.78 4.63 15.95
N PRO A 91 14.91 5.44 15.33
CA PRO A 91 13.49 5.14 15.23
C PRO A 91 13.22 3.75 14.65
N THR A 92 12.43 2.97 15.37
CA THR A 92 12.16 1.57 15.03
C THR A 92 10.66 1.29 15.00
N LEU A 93 10.20 0.72 13.88
CA LEU A 93 8.87 0.14 13.75
C LEU A 93 8.88 -1.30 14.29
N LEU A 94 8.00 -1.60 15.23
CA LEU A 94 7.72 -2.98 15.64
C LEU A 94 6.53 -3.47 14.81
N VAL A 95 6.74 -4.55 14.04
CA VAL A 95 5.77 -5.07 13.07
C VAL A 95 5.46 -6.52 13.38
N THR A 96 4.18 -6.85 13.45
CA THR A 96 3.70 -8.25 13.43
C THR A 96 3.15 -8.52 12.04
N ARG A 97 3.73 -9.46 11.31
CA ARG A 97 3.26 -9.84 9.97
C ARG A 97 2.13 -10.84 10.04
N PHE A 98 1.17 -10.74 9.12
CA PHE A 98 0.07 -11.70 8.99
C PHE A 98 0.08 -12.34 7.61
N GLU A 99 -0.04 -13.67 7.54
CA GLU A 99 0.01 -14.43 6.26
C GLU A 99 1.14 -13.95 5.33
N TYR A 100 2.33 -13.76 5.89
CA TYR A 100 3.51 -13.12 5.28
C TYR A 100 3.98 -13.69 3.92
N ALA A 101 3.44 -14.84 3.50
CA ALA A 101 3.70 -15.48 2.21
C ALA A 101 2.68 -15.09 1.12
N ASN A 102 1.61 -14.37 1.46
CA ASN A 102 0.58 -13.90 0.54
C ASN A 102 0.79 -12.41 0.24
N LEU A 103 0.97 -12.08 -1.04
CA LEU A 103 1.23 -10.72 -1.52
C LEU A 103 0.25 -9.66 -0.99
N PHE A 104 -1.05 -9.96 -0.96
CA PHE A 104 -2.04 -8.98 -0.50
C PHE A 104 -1.81 -8.64 0.97
N HIS A 105 -1.66 -9.65 1.83
CA HIS A 105 -1.45 -9.44 3.26
C HIS A 105 -0.12 -8.75 3.54
N THR A 106 0.94 -9.15 2.84
CA THR A 106 2.23 -8.49 2.97
C THR A 106 2.20 -7.03 2.51
N ILE A 107 1.45 -6.67 1.46
CA ILE A 107 1.25 -5.25 1.10
C ILE A 107 0.48 -4.50 2.18
N THR A 108 -0.51 -5.11 2.83
CA THR A 108 -1.19 -4.46 3.96
C THR A 108 -0.23 -4.19 5.14
N ASP A 109 0.71 -5.09 5.39
CA ASP A 109 1.75 -4.89 6.41
C ASP A 109 2.76 -3.81 6.00
N TRP A 110 3.20 -3.78 4.74
CA TRP A 110 4.05 -2.69 4.21
C TRP A 110 3.35 -1.34 4.30
N TYR A 111 2.07 -1.28 3.94
CA TYR A 111 1.28 -0.07 4.00
C TYR A 111 1.09 0.40 5.45
N SER A 112 0.84 -0.52 6.38
CA SER A 112 0.76 -0.22 7.81
C SER A 112 2.06 0.39 8.34
N ALA A 113 3.21 -0.22 8.01
CA ALA A 113 4.52 0.27 8.42
C ALA A 113 4.83 1.65 7.79
N TYR A 114 4.48 1.82 6.52
CA TYR A 114 4.55 3.11 5.83
C TYR A 114 3.69 4.17 6.52
N VAL A 115 2.40 3.94 6.72
CA VAL A 115 1.51 4.93 7.35
C VAL A 115 1.97 5.27 8.76
N SER A 116 2.41 4.27 9.53
CA SER A 116 2.94 4.47 10.88
C SER A 116 4.13 5.43 10.88
N SER A 117 5.11 5.22 9.99
CA SER A 117 6.28 6.11 9.88
C SER A 117 5.89 7.54 9.52
N ARG A 118 4.89 7.72 8.64
CA ARG A 118 4.40 9.03 8.22
C ARG A 118 3.62 9.74 9.33
N VAL A 119 2.72 9.04 10.02
CA VAL A 119 1.91 9.61 11.10
C VAL A 119 2.76 10.01 12.31
N THR A 120 3.83 9.27 12.59
CA THR A 120 4.78 9.62 13.65
C THR A 120 5.89 10.58 13.18
N ASN A 121 5.83 11.07 11.95
CA ASN A 121 6.76 12.03 11.36
C ASN A 121 8.24 11.62 11.50
N LEU A 122 8.55 10.36 11.15
CA LEU A 122 9.93 9.90 11.13
C LEU A 122 10.70 10.54 9.96
N PRO A 123 11.90 11.10 10.19
CA PRO A 123 12.62 11.87 9.18
C PRO A 123 13.27 10.99 8.11
N ASP A 124 13.67 9.78 8.47
CA ASP A 124 14.38 8.82 7.62
C ASP A 124 13.61 7.50 7.51
N ARG A 125 14.07 6.61 6.61
CA ARG A 125 13.56 5.23 6.53
C ARG A 125 13.80 4.54 7.88
N PRO A 126 12.77 4.11 8.61
CA PRO A 126 12.97 3.57 9.94
C PRO A 126 13.55 2.15 9.88
N ASN A 127 14.10 1.70 11.01
CA ASN A 127 14.39 0.29 11.22
C ASN A 127 13.09 -0.47 11.44
N VAL A 128 13.06 -1.75 11.05
CA VAL A 128 11.95 -2.66 11.31
C VAL A 128 12.44 -3.81 12.17
N VAL A 129 11.69 -4.10 13.22
CA VAL A 129 11.83 -5.32 14.02
C VAL A 129 10.54 -6.13 13.90
N PHE A 130 10.65 -7.32 13.34
CA PHE A 130 9.55 -8.27 13.37
C PHE A 130 9.40 -8.87 14.77
N VAL A 131 8.21 -8.72 15.34
CA VAL A 131 7.83 -9.25 16.65
C VAL A 131 6.90 -10.47 16.52
N ASP A 132 6.95 -11.15 15.38
CA ASP A 132 6.24 -12.38 15.08
C ASP A 132 7.16 -13.62 15.05
N GLY A 133 6.55 -14.81 15.01
CA GLY A 133 7.24 -16.09 14.94
C GLY A 133 7.54 -16.60 13.52
N HIS A 134 7.26 -15.82 12.47
CA HIS A 134 7.44 -16.28 11.09
C HIS A 134 8.93 -16.35 10.73
N CYS A 135 9.27 -17.27 9.81
CA CYS A 135 10.64 -17.39 9.33
C CYS A 135 10.90 -16.38 8.19
N LYS A 136 12.18 -16.13 7.91
CA LYS A 136 12.58 -15.44 6.68
C LYS A 136 12.32 -16.37 5.50
N ASN A 137 11.52 -15.92 4.54
CA ASN A 137 11.22 -16.72 3.36
C ASN A 137 12.40 -16.72 2.38
N TYR A 138 12.91 -17.91 2.10
CA TYR A 138 13.85 -18.19 1.02
C TYR A 138 13.23 -19.27 0.12
N TYR A 139 13.50 -19.19 -1.19
CA TYR A 139 13.27 -20.30 -2.10
C TYR A 139 14.61 -20.82 -2.60
N MET A 140 14.63 -22.07 -3.08
CA MET A 140 15.82 -22.64 -3.71
C MET A 140 15.63 -22.70 -5.22
N GLN A 141 16.66 -22.30 -5.96
CA GLN A 141 16.76 -22.55 -7.39
C GLN A 141 18.18 -23.05 -7.67
N LEU A 142 18.30 -24.22 -8.32
CA LEU A 142 19.58 -24.84 -8.65
C LEU A 142 20.56 -24.94 -7.45
N LYS A 143 20.06 -25.32 -6.27
CA LYS A 143 20.80 -25.40 -4.99
C LYS A 143 21.35 -24.06 -4.46
N VAL A 144 20.97 -22.93 -5.04
CA VAL A 144 21.25 -21.59 -4.51
C VAL A 144 20.02 -21.07 -3.77
N ARG A 145 20.21 -20.50 -2.59
CA ARG A 145 19.15 -19.83 -1.82
C ARG A 145 18.93 -18.42 -2.37
N PHE A 146 17.71 -18.15 -2.79
CA PHE A 146 17.25 -16.82 -3.16
C PHE A 146 16.26 -16.31 -2.12
N MET A 147 16.38 -15.04 -1.76
CA MET A 147 15.41 -14.41 -0.89
C MET A 147 14.09 -14.25 -1.63
N ALA A 148 12.98 -14.57 -0.98
CA ALA A 148 11.67 -14.42 -1.61
C ALA A 148 11.41 -12.94 -1.96
N PRO A 149 10.72 -12.63 -3.08
CA PRO A 149 10.47 -11.25 -3.50
C PRO A 149 9.83 -10.36 -2.42
N LEU A 150 8.97 -10.93 -1.59
CA LEU A 150 8.31 -10.22 -0.48
C LEU A 150 9.30 -9.84 0.64
N GLU A 151 10.27 -10.70 0.95
CA GLU A 151 11.32 -10.40 1.94
C GLU A 151 12.31 -9.36 1.40
N GLN A 152 12.67 -9.48 0.11
CA GLN A 152 13.49 -8.48 -0.57
C GLN A 152 12.86 -7.09 -0.48
N THR A 153 11.55 -6.99 -0.65
CA THR A 153 10.84 -5.71 -0.60
C THR A 153 10.89 -5.07 0.80
N TRP A 154 10.84 -5.86 1.88
CA TRP A 154 11.07 -5.32 3.23
C TRP A 154 12.45 -4.67 3.36
N GLU A 155 13.50 -5.34 2.87
CA GLU A 155 14.87 -4.81 2.90
C GLU A 155 15.08 -3.61 1.96
N SER A 156 14.31 -3.52 0.87
CA SER A 156 14.33 -2.36 -0.03
C SER A 156 13.63 -1.14 0.56
N LEU A 157 12.52 -1.34 1.28
CA LEU A 157 11.68 -0.25 1.80
C LEU A 157 12.25 0.40 3.07
N PHE A 158 12.96 -0.35 3.90
CA PHE A 158 13.37 0.08 5.25
C PHE A 158 14.88 0.01 5.43
N SER A 159 15.44 0.83 6.33
CA SER A 159 16.90 0.94 6.50
C SER A 159 17.54 -0.36 7.01
N ASN A 160 16.81 -1.07 7.87
CA ASN A 160 17.23 -2.35 8.41
C ASN A 160 16.00 -3.18 8.78
N VAL A 161 16.09 -4.50 8.60
CA VAL A 161 15.03 -5.45 8.95
C VAL A 161 15.62 -6.54 9.83
N THR A 162 15.12 -6.65 11.05
CA THR A 162 15.61 -7.61 12.05
C THR A 162 14.45 -8.37 12.68
N TYR A 163 14.75 -9.46 13.36
CA TYR A 163 13.76 -10.27 14.06
C TYR A 163 13.99 -10.09 15.56
N ALA A 164 12.93 -9.96 16.35
CA ALA A 164 13.08 -9.86 17.81
C ALA A 164 13.89 -11.03 18.39
N LYS A 165 13.74 -12.24 17.82
CA LYS A 165 14.50 -13.44 18.21
C LYS A 165 16.01 -13.37 17.94
N SER A 166 16.50 -12.42 17.13
CA SER A 166 17.94 -12.28 16.88
C SER A 166 18.67 -11.51 17.96
N PHE A 167 17.96 -10.88 18.90
CA PHE A 167 18.59 -10.22 20.04
C PHE A 167 19.03 -11.27 21.08
N SER A 168 20.28 -11.20 21.52
CA SER A 168 20.87 -12.13 22.49
C SER A 168 20.52 -11.80 23.95
N GLY A 169 19.85 -10.68 24.20
CA GLY A 169 19.45 -10.22 25.52
C GLY A 169 18.42 -9.09 25.46
N PRO A 170 18.05 -8.50 26.62
CA PRO A 170 17.10 -7.39 26.68
C PRO A 170 17.59 -6.16 25.92
N VAL A 171 16.73 -5.60 25.07
CA VAL A 171 16.99 -4.40 24.26
C VAL A 171 15.98 -3.32 24.62
N CYS A 172 16.47 -2.08 24.75
CA CYS A 172 15.62 -0.90 24.86
C CYS A 172 15.62 -0.10 23.56
N PHE A 173 14.44 0.35 23.15
CA PHE A 173 14.28 1.27 22.02
C PHE A 173 14.03 2.66 22.55
N ARG A 174 14.83 3.63 22.10
CA ARG A 174 14.61 5.04 22.46
C ARG A 174 13.31 5.56 21.85
N HIS A 175 13.02 5.14 20.62
CA HIS A 175 11.84 5.51 19.86
C HIS A 175 11.25 4.27 19.18
N ALA A 176 10.33 3.59 19.85
CA ALA A 176 9.56 2.50 19.27
C ALA A 176 8.20 2.99 18.78
N VAL A 177 7.85 2.65 17.55
CA VAL A 177 6.51 2.88 16.97
C VAL A 177 5.87 1.53 16.73
N LEU A 178 4.66 1.37 17.23
CA LEU A 178 3.90 0.13 17.11
C LEU A 178 3.03 0.22 15.87
N SER A 179 3.40 -0.55 14.84
CA SER A 179 2.64 -0.60 13.60
C SER A 179 1.38 -1.44 13.82
N PRO A 180 0.18 -0.98 13.40
CA PRO A 180 -1.01 -1.81 13.45
C PRO A 180 -0.83 -3.05 12.55
N LEU A 181 -1.60 -4.11 12.82
CA LEU A 181 -1.66 -5.25 11.90
C LEU A 181 -2.15 -4.79 10.53
N GLY A 182 -1.68 -5.39 9.43
CA GLY A 182 -2.10 -5.00 8.09
C GLY A 182 -3.62 -5.02 7.89
N TYR A 183 -4.31 -5.93 8.57
CA TYR A 183 -5.77 -6.06 8.53
C TYR A 183 -6.51 -4.94 9.27
N GLU A 184 -5.85 -4.23 10.17
CA GLU A 184 -6.40 -3.10 10.91
C GLU A 184 -6.26 -1.78 10.14
N THR A 185 -5.93 -1.86 8.85
CA THR A 185 -5.79 -0.70 7.96
C THR A 185 -7.03 -0.48 7.09
N ALA A 186 -7.08 0.68 6.42
CA ALA A 186 -8.10 0.99 5.43
C ALA A 186 -8.17 -0.05 4.28
N LEU A 187 -7.05 -0.71 3.96
CA LEU A 187 -6.98 -1.73 2.90
C LEU A 187 -7.75 -3.01 3.24
N PHE A 188 -8.23 -3.21 4.48
CA PHE A 188 -8.95 -4.42 4.86
C PHE A 188 -10.14 -4.19 5.81
N LYS A 189 -9.95 -3.59 6.99
CA LYS A 189 -11.06 -3.34 7.92
C LYS A 189 -11.90 -2.15 7.49
N GLY A 190 -11.29 -1.17 6.84
CA GLY A 190 -11.96 0.05 6.36
C GLY A 190 -12.77 -0.08 5.08
N LEU A 191 -13.01 -1.30 4.57
CA LEU A 191 -13.65 -1.50 3.25
C LEU A 191 -15.12 -1.09 3.21
N SER A 192 -15.79 -1.02 4.35
CA SER A 192 -17.20 -0.63 4.48
C SER A 192 -17.38 0.85 4.85
N GLU A 193 -16.29 1.59 5.03
CA GLU A 193 -16.37 3.00 5.41
C GLU A 193 -16.86 3.85 4.24
N SER A 194 -17.68 4.87 4.55
CA SER A 194 -18.45 5.63 3.55
C SER A 194 -17.91 7.03 3.26
N PHE A 195 -16.73 7.39 3.77
CA PHE A 195 -16.12 8.69 3.51
C PHE A 195 -15.48 8.77 2.12
N SER A 196 -15.55 9.94 1.47
CA SER A 196 -14.87 10.12 0.18
C SER A 196 -13.38 10.30 0.40
N CYS A 197 -12.59 9.55 -0.37
CA CYS A 197 -11.13 9.57 -0.29
C CYS A 197 -10.56 9.31 -1.69
N GLU A 198 -10.77 10.21 -2.63
CA GLU A 198 -10.29 10.02 -4.00
C GLU A 198 -8.77 10.19 -4.08
N GLY A 199 -8.11 9.39 -4.91
CA GLY A 199 -6.69 9.54 -5.16
C GLY A 199 -6.36 10.92 -5.78
N ALA A 200 -5.23 11.48 -5.38
CA ALA A 200 -4.66 12.69 -5.96
C ALA A 200 -3.14 12.67 -5.86
N SER A 201 -2.46 13.53 -6.62
CA SER A 201 -1.02 13.70 -6.46
C SER A 201 -0.71 14.52 -5.21
N ALA A 202 0.39 14.19 -4.52
CA ALA A 202 0.83 14.96 -3.36
C ALA A 202 1.06 16.45 -3.71
N GLN A 203 1.56 16.74 -4.92
CA GLN A 203 1.74 18.11 -5.41
C GLN A 203 0.41 18.86 -5.54
N SER A 204 -0.63 18.23 -6.08
CA SER A 204 -1.95 18.86 -6.22
C SER A 204 -2.56 19.22 -4.86
N LEU A 205 -2.46 18.31 -3.88
CA LEU A 205 -3.00 18.53 -2.53
C LEU A 205 -2.19 19.54 -1.72
N ARG A 206 -0.88 19.68 -1.98
CA ARG A 206 -0.06 20.75 -1.38
C ARG A 206 -0.51 22.12 -1.85
N ASN A 207 -0.81 22.26 -3.14
CA ASN A 207 -1.24 23.53 -3.72
C ASN A 207 -2.69 23.86 -3.36
N LYS A 208 -3.56 22.84 -3.33
CA LYS A 208 -4.97 22.96 -2.99
C LYS A 208 -5.40 21.81 -2.08
N PRO A 209 -5.31 21.99 -0.75
CA PRO A 209 -5.76 20.98 0.19
C PRO A 209 -7.23 20.61 -0.02
N ASP A 210 -7.52 19.31 0.00
CA ASP A 210 -8.86 18.75 -0.14
C ASP A 210 -9.01 17.54 0.78
N HIS A 211 -9.90 17.65 1.77
CA HIS A 211 -10.12 16.61 2.77
C HIS A 211 -10.86 15.38 2.22
N GLN A 212 -11.44 15.47 1.03
CA GLN A 212 -12.09 14.35 0.34
C GLN A 212 -11.11 13.57 -0.56
N LYS A 213 -9.82 13.95 -0.54
CA LYS A 213 -8.78 13.37 -1.39
C LYS A 213 -7.57 12.92 -0.59
N THR A 214 -6.79 12.01 -1.15
CA THR A 214 -5.59 11.46 -0.54
C THR A 214 -4.47 11.25 -1.55
N ALA A 215 -3.23 11.54 -1.14
CA ALA A 215 -2.04 11.13 -1.86
C ALA A 215 -1.38 9.89 -1.25
N ARG A 216 -1.90 9.35 -0.14
CA ARG A 216 -1.19 8.34 0.67
C ARG A 216 -0.88 7.07 -0.08
N LEU A 217 -1.83 6.57 -0.87
CA LEU A 217 -1.61 5.37 -1.66
C LEU A 217 -0.67 5.68 -2.84
N SER A 218 -0.78 6.86 -3.44
CA SER A 218 0.13 7.38 -4.47
C SER A 218 1.58 7.36 -3.99
N GLU A 219 1.86 8.07 -2.88
CA GLU A 219 3.17 8.15 -2.23
C GLU A 219 3.71 6.77 -1.82
N PHE A 220 2.84 5.88 -1.32
CA PHE A 220 3.24 4.52 -0.96
C PHE A 220 3.74 3.72 -2.17
N GLY A 221 3.01 3.78 -3.28
CA GLY A 221 3.44 3.18 -4.55
C GLY A 221 4.74 3.73 -5.07
N GLU A 222 4.87 5.07 -5.07
CA GLU A 222 6.09 5.76 -5.47
C GLU A 222 7.29 5.33 -4.62
N MET A 223 7.10 5.16 -3.30
CA MET A 223 8.13 4.61 -2.41
C MET A 223 8.55 3.20 -2.80
N ILE A 224 7.60 2.32 -3.13
CA ILE A 224 7.91 0.96 -3.60
C ILE A 224 8.73 1.03 -4.89
N ILE A 225 8.27 1.77 -5.89
CA ILE A 225 8.96 1.92 -7.18
C ILE A 225 10.38 2.50 -6.99
N ALA A 226 10.52 3.56 -6.17
CA ALA A 226 11.80 4.17 -5.86
C ALA A 226 12.78 3.18 -5.21
N SER A 227 12.28 2.29 -4.36
CA SER A 227 13.11 1.32 -3.64
C SER A 227 13.76 0.23 -4.53
N PHE A 228 13.33 0.13 -5.80
CA PHE A 228 13.89 -0.78 -6.80
C PHE A 228 14.61 -0.07 -7.96
N ASP A 229 14.94 1.22 -7.78
CA ASP A 229 15.62 2.06 -8.78
C ASP A 229 14.86 2.09 -10.12
N LEU A 230 13.54 2.25 -10.04
CA LEU A 230 12.63 2.33 -11.20
C LEU A 230 12.11 3.75 -11.47
N LEU A 231 12.57 4.75 -10.71
CA LEU A 231 12.37 6.16 -11.01
C LEU A 231 13.63 6.71 -11.68
N GLU A 232 13.48 7.36 -12.83
CA GLU A 232 14.56 8.16 -13.46
C GLU A 232 14.36 9.62 -13.02
N ASP A 233 15.39 10.24 -12.43
CA ASP A 233 15.34 11.62 -11.91
C ASP A 233 14.16 11.92 -10.95
N GLY A 234 13.69 10.89 -10.22
CA GLY A 234 12.56 11.00 -9.30
C GLY A 234 11.19 11.04 -9.97
N ILE A 235 11.13 10.75 -11.28
CA ILE A 235 9.90 10.72 -12.07
C ILE A 235 9.71 9.31 -12.62
N VAL A 236 8.46 8.83 -12.61
CA VAL A 236 8.12 7.58 -13.30
C VAL A 236 8.29 7.83 -14.80
N PRO A 237 9.10 7.02 -15.51
CA PRO A 237 9.29 7.20 -16.94
C PRO A 237 7.93 7.24 -17.66
N PRO A 238 7.70 8.23 -18.54
CA PRO A 238 6.43 8.29 -19.28
C PRO A 238 6.27 6.99 -20.08
N LYS A 239 5.05 6.45 -20.09
CA LYS A 239 4.75 5.30 -20.95
C LYS A 239 5.11 5.66 -22.38
N LYS A 240 6.04 4.91 -22.98
CA LYS A 240 6.45 5.13 -24.37
C LYS A 240 5.27 4.80 -25.30
N THR A 241 4.48 5.81 -25.64
CA THR A 241 3.32 5.71 -26.54
C THR A 241 3.72 5.26 -27.94
N SER A 242 4.97 5.49 -28.35
CA SER A 242 5.52 5.06 -29.65
C SER A 242 5.62 3.54 -29.82
N ASN A 243 5.56 2.76 -28.74
CA ASN A 243 5.79 1.31 -28.78
C ASN A 243 4.51 0.47 -28.86
N GLY A 244 3.33 1.09 -28.83
CA GLY A 244 2.03 0.43 -28.73
C GLY A 244 1.53 0.31 -27.29
N LEU A 245 0.28 -0.15 -27.15
CA LEU A 245 -0.36 -0.34 -25.84
C LEU A 245 0.05 -1.68 -25.24
N LYS A 246 0.20 -1.74 -23.92
CA LYS A 246 0.49 -2.97 -23.18
C LYS A 246 -0.69 -3.36 -22.30
N ILE A 247 -1.18 -4.59 -22.50
CA ILE A 247 -2.17 -5.22 -21.62
C ILE A 247 -1.42 -6.19 -20.72
N LEU A 248 -1.33 -5.91 -19.43
CA LEU A 248 -0.81 -6.85 -18.45
C LEU A 248 -1.95 -7.74 -17.96
N PHE A 249 -1.90 -9.02 -18.31
CA PHE A 249 -2.85 -10.01 -17.81
C PHE A 249 -2.27 -10.68 -16.57
N VAL A 250 -2.71 -10.26 -15.39
CA VAL A 250 -2.33 -10.84 -14.10
C VAL A 250 -3.03 -12.18 -13.93
N ARG A 251 -2.22 -13.23 -13.86
CA ARG A 251 -2.68 -14.62 -13.84
C ARG A 251 -2.28 -15.34 -12.57
N ARG A 252 -2.97 -16.44 -12.27
CA ARG A 252 -2.68 -17.28 -11.10
C ARG A 252 -2.05 -18.59 -11.57
N GLU A 253 -0.95 -18.96 -10.92
CA GLU A 253 -0.31 -20.27 -11.09
C GLU A 253 0.04 -20.83 -9.72
N ASP A 254 0.13 -22.15 -9.64
CA ASP A 254 0.56 -22.87 -8.45
C ASP A 254 2.01 -22.51 -8.13
N TYR A 255 2.25 -22.09 -6.88
CA TYR A 255 3.58 -21.75 -6.41
C TYR A 255 3.73 -22.11 -4.93
N LEU A 256 4.94 -22.51 -4.55
CA LEU A 256 5.27 -22.82 -3.17
C LEU A 256 5.59 -21.54 -2.39
N ALA A 257 4.54 -20.92 -1.81
CA ALA A 257 4.68 -19.70 -1.03
C ALA A 257 5.52 -19.88 0.25
N HIS A 258 5.36 -21.01 0.94
CA HIS A 258 6.18 -21.40 2.09
C HIS A 258 6.17 -22.93 2.30
N PRO A 259 7.11 -23.50 3.08
CA PRO A 259 7.21 -24.96 3.27
C PRO A 259 5.98 -25.67 3.86
N ARG A 260 5.07 -24.93 4.50
CA ARG A 260 3.83 -25.49 5.09
C ARG A 260 2.59 -25.34 4.20
N HIS A 261 2.75 -24.88 2.95
CA HIS A 261 1.67 -24.64 1.99
C HIS A 261 1.78 -25.71 0.91
N SER A 262 0.66 -26.23 0.42
CA SER A 262 0.63 -27.33 -0.56
C SER A 262 1.11 -26.93 -1.97
N GLY A 263 1.44 -25.65 -2.16
CA GLY A 263 1.79 -25.08 -3.46
C GLY A 263 0.58 -24.79 -4.36
N LYS A 264 -0.61 -25.28 -4.00
CA LYS A 264 -1.83 -25.09 -4.79
C LYS A 264 -2.50 -23.78 -4.46
N VAL A 265 -2.75 -22.98 -5.49
CA VAL A 265 -3.46 -21.71 -5.35
C VAL A 265 -4.93 -21.91 -5.71
N GLU A 266 -5.82 -21.32 -4.93
CA GLU A 266 -7.25 -21.35 -5.24
C GLU A 266 -7.52 -20.64 -6.57
N SER A 267 -8.01 -21.38 -7.57
CA SER A 267 -8.38 -20.78 -8.85
C SER A 267 -9.54 -19.80 -8.67
N ARG A 268 -9.44 -18.64 -9.33
CA ARG A 268 -10.51 -17.62 -9.35
C ARG A 268 -11.32 -17.66 -10.63
N LEU A 269 -10.71 -18.17 -11.69
CA LEU A 269 -11.34 -18.36 -12.98
C LEU A 269 -11.10 -19.79 -13.45
N SER A 270 -12.18 -20.51 -13.72
CA SER A 270 -12.11 -21.91 -14.17
C SER A 270 -11.52 -22.06 -15.58
N ASN A 271 -11.56 -20.99 -16.38
CA ASN A 271 -11.08 -20.95 -17.76
C ASN A 271 -10.01 -19.85 -18.00
N GLU A 272 -9.19 -19.51 -16.98
CA GLU A 272 -8.23 -18.39 -17.06
C GLU A 272 -7.28 -18.48 -18.27
N GLN A 273 -6.76 -19.68 -18.56
CA GLN A 273 -5.87 -19.90 -19.70
C GLN A 273 -6.59 -19.64 -21.05
N GLU A 274 -7.83 -20.13 -21.20
CA GLU A 274 -8.62 -19.90 -22.41
C GLU A 274 -8.88 -18.40 -22.65
N VAL A 275 -9.16 -17.66 -21.57
CA VAL A 275 -9.37 -16.21 -21.63
C VAL A 275 -8.08 -15.49 -22.02
N PHE A 276 -6.94 -15.88 -21.43
CA PHE A 276 -5.63 -15.32 -21.79
C PHE A 276 -5.31 -15.54 -23.28
N ASP A 277 -5.43 -16.78 -23.75
CA ASP A 277 -5.14 -17.13 -25.15
C ASP A 277 -6.06 -16.39 -26.12
N ALA A 278 -7.34 -16.24 -25.76
CA ALA A 278 -8.30 -15.49 -26.55
C ALA A 278 -7.97 -13.99 -26.59
N VAL A 279 -7.57 -13.39 -25.46
CA VAL A 279 -7.14 -11.98 -25.40
C VAL A 279 -5.87 -11.77 -26.23
N GLU A 280 -4.90 -12.67 -26.16
CA GLU A 280 -3.68 -12.59 -26.97
C GLU A 280 -4.00 -12.68 -28.47
N LYS A 281 -4.87 -13.60 -28.87
CA LYS A 281 -5.33 -13.75 -30.25
C LYS A 281 -6.12 -12.53 -30.72
N TRP A 282 -7.04 -12.03 -29.89
CA TRP A 282 -7.86 -10.84 -30.18
C TRP A 282 -7.01 -9.58 -30.35
N ALA A 283 -5.97 -9.41 -29.52
CA ALA A 283 -5.06 -8.27 -29.56
C ALA A 283 -4.30 -8.17 -30.90
N LYS A 284 -3.90 -9.32 -31.47
CA LYS A 284 -3.24 -9.40 -32.79
C LYS A 284 -4.12 -8.91 -33.94
N GLY A 285 -5.45 -8.94 -33.78
CA GLY A 285 -6.42 -8.49 -34.77
C GLY A 285 -6.82 -7.01 -34.65
N GLN A 286 -6.29 -6.27 -33.66
CA GLN A 286 -6.63 -4.87 -33.47
C GLN A 286 -5.81 -3.96 -34.40
N LYS A 287 -6.38 -2.80 -34.75
CA LYS A 287 -5.68 -1.78 -35.54
C LYS A 287 -4.47 -1.21 -34.81
N CYS A 288 -4.55 -1.15 -33.48
CA CYS A 288 -3.46 -0.66 -32.65
C CYS A 288 -2.45 -1.76 -32.40
N LYS A 289 -1.18 -1.37 -32.31
CA LYS A 289 -0.14 -2.27 -31.82
C LYS A 289 -0.39 -2.54 -30.34
N ILE A 290 -0.85 -3.75 -30.03
CA ILE A 290 -1.10 -4.19 -28.65
C ILE A 290 -0.16 -5.34 -28.34
N THR A 291 0.51 -5.27 -27.18
CA THR A 291 1.27 -6.38 -26.61
C THR A 291 0.56 -6.88 -25.36
N VAL A 292 0.27 -8.17 -25.30
CA VAL A 292 -0.28 -8.82 -24.10
C VAL A 292 0.89 -9.41 -23.32
N VAL A 293 1.03 -9.01 -22.05
CA VAL A 293 2.07 -9.48 -21.14
C VAL A 293 1.45 -10.52 -20.21
N ASN A 294 2.05 -11.72 -20.17
CA ASN A 294 1.64 -12.79 -19.29
C ASN A 294 2.15 -12.55 -17.85
N GLY A 295 1.30 -12.00 -16.99
CA GLY A 295 1.62 -11.59 -15.62
C GLY A 295 1.61 -12.73 -14.61
N LEU A 296 2.48 -13.73 -14.81
CA LEU A 296 2.72 -14.82 -13.85
C LEU A 296 3.72 -14.38 -12.77
N PHE A 297 3.27 -13.53 -11.85
CA PHE A 297 4.15 -12.86 -10.88
C PHE A 297 4.94 -13.81 -9.97
N ALA A 298 4.43 -15.01 -9.67
CA ALA A 298 5.15 -16.01 -8.89
C ALA A 298 6.51 -16.40 -9.51
N HIS A 299 6.67 -16.17 -10.81
CA HIS A 299 7.87 -16.49 -11.59
C HIS A 299 8.66 -15.25 -12.02
N MET A 300 8.30 -14.07 -11.50
CA MET A 300 8.98 -12.81 -11.76
C MET A 300 9.68 -12.31 -10.49
N SER A 301 10.85 -11.71 -10.63
CA SER A 301 11.45 -10.92 -9.55
C SER A 301 10.56 -9.72 -9.22
N MET A 302 10.68 -9.16 -8.01
CA MET A 302 9.87 -7.99 -7.63
C MET A 302 10.09 -6.81 -8.59
N LYS A 303 11.33 -6.59 -9.04
CA LYS A 303 11.65 -5.53 -10.01
C LYS A 303 10.92 -5.74 -11.35
N GLU A 304 10.87 -6.96 -11.87
CA GLU A 304 10.14 -7.29 -13.09
C GLU A 304 8.61 -7.13 -12.92
N GLN A 305 8.07 -7.54 -11.77
CA GLN A 305 6.64 -7.34 -11.45
C GLN A 305 6.30 -5.85 -11.48
N LEU A 306 7.09 -5.01 -10.81
CA LEU A 306 6.89 -3.57 -10.76
C LEU A 306 7.08 -2.92 -12.15
N GLN A 307 8.07 -3.34 -12.92
CA GLN A 307 8.27 -2.89 -14.30
C GLN A 307 7.03 -3.17 -15.16
N ALA A 308 6.49 -4.39 -15.10
CA ALA A 308 5.29 -4.76 -15.85
C ALA A 308 4.09 -3.89 -15.48
N ILE A 309 3.93 -3.56 -14.20
CA ILE A 309 2.87 -2.69 -13.69
C ILE A 309 3.01 -1.25 -14.20
N LEU A 310 4.23 -0.70 -14.16
CA LEU A 310 4.51 0.66 -14.64
C LEU A 310 4.25 0.82 -16.14
N GLU A 311 4.62 -0.18 -16.93
CA GLU A 311 4.51 -0.15 -18.38
C GLU A 311 3.11 -0.48 -18.90
N ALA A 312 2.23 -1.02 -18.06
CA ALA A 312 0.88 -1.44 -18.46
C ALA A 312 -0.04 -0.25 -18.74
N SER A 313 -0.58 -0.20 -19.96
CA SER A 313 -1.69 0.70 -20.31
C SER A 313 -3.00 0.21 -19.71
N VAL A 314 -3.20 -1.11 -19.73
CA VAL A 314 -4.34 -1.79 -19.12
C VAL A 314 -3.83 -2.94 -18.25
N ILE A 315 -4.31 -3.05 -17.01
CA ILE A 315 -4.10 -4.21 -16.15
C ILE A 315 -5.42 -4.97 -16.07
N ILE A 316 -5.40 -6.25 -16.47
CA ILE A 316 -6.55 -7.15 -16.39
C ILE A 316 -6.20 -8.35 -15.49
N GLY A 317 -7.15 -8.81 -14.69
CA GLY A 317 -6.96 -10.04 -13.91
C GLY A 317 -8.19 -10.43 -13.11
N ALA A 318 -8.21 -11.67 -12.64
CA ALA A 318 -9.23 -12.14 -11.72
C ALA A 318 -9.05 -11.53 -10.33
N HIS A 319 -10.14 -11.38 -9.57
CA HIS A 319 -10.11 -10.93 -8.17
C HIS A 319 -9.09 -11.74 -7.34
N GLY A 320 -7.95 -11.15 -6.98
CA GLY A 320 -6.89 -11.87 -6.27
C GLY A 320 -5.66 -11.03 -5.96
N ALA A 321 -4.78 -11.58 -5.12
CA ALA A 321 -3.67 -10.83 -4.52
C ALA A 321 -2.73 -10.15 -5.52
N GLY A 322 -2.59 -10.66 -6.75
CA GLY A 322 -1.79 -10.03 -7.81
C GLY A 322 -2.26 -8.61 -8.16
N LEU A 323 -3.57 -8.33 -8.08
CA LEU A 323 -4.12 -6.99 -8.32
C LEU A 323 -3.78 -6.00 -7.22
N THR A 324 -3.17 -6.42 -6.11
CA THR A 324 -2.70 -5.48 -5.08
C THR A 324 -1.53 -4.64 -5.59
N HIS A 325 -0.82 -5.07 -6.64
CA HIS A 325 0.21 -4.25 -7.29
C HIS A 325 -0.33 -2.95 -7.92
N LEU A 326 -1.65 -2.77 -8.02
CA LEU A 326 -2.25 -1.49 -8.40
C LEU A 326 -1.80 -0.32 -7.49
N VAL A 327 -1.35 -0.60 -6.27
CA VAL A 327 -0.70 0.41 -5.42
C VAL A 327 0.56 1.00 -6.07
N SER A 328 1.15 0.39 -7.09
CA SER A 328 2.32 0.88 -7.81
C SER A 328 2.04 1.25 -9.27
N ALA A 329 0.77 1.20 -9.70
CA ALA A 329 0.37 1.59 -11.05
C ALA A 329 0.45 3.12 -11.26
N THR A 330 0.62 3.52 -12.51
CA THR A 330 0.62 4.93 -12.93
C THR A 330 -0.81 5.44 -13.10
N PRO A 331 -1.07 6.75 -12.88
CA PRO A 331 -2.44 7.31 -12.93
C PRO A 331 -3.18 7.14 -14.26
N ASP A 332 -2.45 6.96 -15.36
CA ASP A 332 -2.99 6.75 -16.71
C ASP A 332 -3.21 5.26 -17.03
N THR A 333 -2.98 4.35 -16.09
CA THR A 333 -3.31 2.92 -16.23
C THR A 333 -4.81 2.69 -16.01
N LYS A 334 -5.43 1.95 -16.92
CA LYS A 334 -6.81 1.45 -16.77
C LYS A 334 -6.81 0.06 -16.16
N VAL A 335 -7.82 -0.26 -15.36
CA VAL A 335 -7.95 -1.54 -14.66
C VAL A 335 -9.22 -2.25 -15.12
N LEU A 336 -9.12 -3.54 -15.45
CA LEU A 336 -10.25 -4.41 -15.69
C LEU A 336 -10.19 -5.61 -14.75
N GLU A 337 -11.07 -5.64 -13.75
CA GLU A 337 -11.16 -6.74 -12.81
C GLU A 337 -12.25 -7.75 -13.22
N ILE A 338 -11.92 -9.04 -13.22
CA ILE A 338 -12.90 -10.11 -13.41
C ILE A 338 -13.26 -10.70 -12.05
N ILE A 339 -14.51 -10.54 -11.63
CA ILE A 339 -14.97 -10.83 -10.26
C ILE A 339 -15.90 -12.04 -10.29
N SER A 340 -15.43 -13.16 -9.74
CA SER A 340 -16.29 -14.32 -9.50
C SER A 340 -17.35 -14.04 -8.43
N SER A 341 -18.54 -14.61 -8.57
CA SER A 341 -19.58 -14.57 -7.52
C SER A 341 -19.12 -15.14 -6.18
N PHE A 342 -18.13 -16.03 -6.19
CA PHE A 342 -17.59 -16.67 -4.99
C PHE A 342 -16.68 -15.73 -4.17
N TYR A 343 -16.12 -14.67 -4.77
CA TYR A 343 -15.13 -13.80 -4.11
C TYR A 343 -15.42 -12.33 -4.42
N ARG A 344 -16.43 -11.78 -3.74
CA ARG A 344 -16.86 -10.38 -3.88
C ARG A 344 -16.40 -9.55 -2.69
N ARG A 345 -15.22 -8.95 -2.79
CA ARG A 345 -14.75 -7.93 -1.85
C ARG A 345 -14.30 -6.69 -2.62
N PRO A 346 -14.53 -5.47 -2.11
CA PRO A 346 -14.32 -4.24 -2.88
C PRO A 346 -12.85 -3.79 -2.95
N HIS A 347 -11.89 -4.63 -2.52
CA HIS A 347 -10.50 -4.24 -2.32
C HIS A 347 -9.89 -3.50 -3.51
N PHE A 348 -9.95 -4.08 -4.71
CA PHE A 348 -9.22 -3.54 -5.86
C PHE A 348 -9.95 -2.35 -6.50
N GLY A 349 -11.28 -2.32 -6.45
CA GLY A 349 -12.06 -1.12 -6.77
C GLY A 349 -11.72 0.06 -5.84
N LEU A 350 -11.58 -0.19 -4.53
CA LEU A 350 -11.18 0.82 -3.56
C LEU A 350 -9.71 1.25 -3.73
N ILE A 351 -8.79 0.32 -3.93
CA ILE A 351 -7.38 0.63 -4.24
C ILE A 351 -7.29 1.51 -5.49
N SER A 352 -8.02 1.17 -6.56
CA SER A 352 -8.10 1.98 -7.77
C SER A 352 -8.63 3.38 -7.48
N ARG A 353 -9.72 3.50 -6.70
CA ARG A 353 -10.26 4.81 -6.29
C ARG A 353 -9.24 5.63 -5.50
N TRP A 354 -8.58 5.04 -4.52
CA TRP A 354 -7.56 5.68 -3.67
C TRP A 354 -6.27 6.02 -4.44
N LYS A 355 -6.06 5.41 -5.61
CA LYS A 355 -4.99 5.72 -6.56
C LYS A 355 -5.40 6.62 -7.72
N SER A 356 -6.68 6.96 -7.85
CA SER A 356 -7.21 7.68 -9.00
C SER A 356 -7.02 6.92 -10.33
N LEU A 357 -7.19 5.61 -10.32
CA LEU A 357 -7.19 4.77 -11.53
C LEU A 357 -8.60 4.64 -12.09
N GLU A 358 -8.71 4.63 -13.42
CA GLU A 358 -9.95 4.26 -14.11
C GLU A 358 -10.19 2.75 -13.97
N TYR A 359 -11.29 2.38 -13.32
CA TYR A 359 -11.58 1.00 -12.92
C TYR A 359 -12.86 0.48 -13.57
N HIS A 360 -12.75 -0.70 -14.14
CA HIS A 360 -13.82 -1.46 -14.79
C HIS A 360 -13.91 -2.85 -14.15
N ALA A 361 -15.11 -3.42 -14.13
CA ALA A 361 -15.33 -4.73 -13.53
C ALA A 361 -16.32 -5.58 -14.33
N ILE A 362 -15.97 -6.86 -14.54
CA ILE A 362 -16.87 -7.89 -15.05
C ILE A 362 -17.30 -8.77 -13.89
N ASN A 363 -18.58 -8.69 -13.52
CA ASN A 363 -19.15 -9.50 -12.44
C ASN A 363 -19.72 -10.80 -13.00
N LEU A 364 -19.11 -11.92 -12.64
CA LEU A 364 -19.51 -13.25 -13.09
C LEU A 364 -20.56 -13.87 -12.15
N PRO A 365 -21.48 -14.69 -12.68
CA PRO A 365 -22.39 -15.52 -11.87
C PRO A 365 -21.69 -16.74 -11.24
N GLY A 366 -20.51 -17.13 -11.74
CA GLY A 366 -19.68 -18.23 -11.23
C GLY A 366 -18.19 -17.91 -11.36
N SER A 367 -17.38 -18.89 -11.71
CA SER A 367 -15.94 -18.73 -11.99
C SER A 367 -15.58 -18.76 -13.49
N TYR A 368 -16.56 -18.93 -14.38
CA TYR A 368 -16.32 -18.96 -15.83
C TYR A 368 -16.49 -17.57 -16.43
N ALA A 369 -15.48 -17.08 -17.15
CA ALA A 369 -15.55 -15.80 -17.84
C ALA A 369 -15.87 -15.99 -19.33
N SER A 370 -16.88 -15.27 -19.82
CA SER A 370 -17.24 -15.22 -21.24
C SER A 370 -16.16 -14.47 -22.04
N ILE A 371 -15.52 -15.15 -23.00
CA ILE A 371 -14.50 -14.56 -23.86
C ILE A 371 -15.02 -13.34 -24.64
N PRO A 372 -16.22 -13.38 -25.27
CA PRO A 372 -16.80 -12.21 -25.93
C PRO A 372 -16.96 -11.01 -24.99
N ASP A 373 -17.40 -11.22 -23.75
CA ASP A 373 -17.60 -10.12 -22.80
C ASP A 373 -16.27 -9.49 -22.39
N VAL A 374 -15.25 -10.31 -22.12
CA VAL A 374 -13.90 -9.84 -21.76
C VAL A 374 -13.28 -9.02 -22.90
N THR A 375 -13.33 -9.55 -24.12
CA THR A 375 -12.73 -8.88 -25.29
C THR A 375 -13.52 -7.63 -25.73
N SER A 376 -14.84 -7.64 -25.57
CA SER A 376 -15.68 -6.46 -25.80
C SER A 376 -15.35 -5.34 -24.82
N GLU A 377 -15.23 -5.66 -23.52
CA GLU A 377 -14.90 -4.67 -22.49
C GLU A 377 -13.49 -4.10 -22.67
N LEU A 378 -12.51 -4.95 -22.96
CA LEU A 378 -11.17 -4.50 -23.35
C LEU A 378 -11.24 -3.57 -24.57
N GLY A 379 -12.01 -3.91 -25.59
CA GLY A 379 -12.21 -3.05 -26.76
C GLY A 379 -12.79 -1.67 -26.41
N ASN A 380 -13.69 -1.58 -25.44
CA ASN A 380 -14.25 -0.31 -24.97
C ASN A 380 -13.23 0.52 -24.18
N ILE A 381 -12.43 -0.14 -23.34
CA ILE A 381 -11.33 0.48 -22.59
C ILE A 381 -10.29 1.07 -23.54
N LEU A 382 -9.91 0.31 -24.58
CA LEU A 382 -8.98 0.74 -25.63
C LEU A 382 -9.54 1.91 -26.46
N LYS A 383 -10.86 1.90 -26.72
CA LYS A 383 -11.74 3.07 -27.02
C LYS A 383 -11.18 4.37 -26.47
N GLY A 384 -11.17 4.43 -25.14
CA GLY A 384 -10.78 5.62 -24.38
C GLY A 384 -9.27 5.91 -24.37
N LEU A 385 -8.43 5.03 -24.91
CA LEU A 385 -6.98 5.23 -25.08
C LEU A 385 -6.60 5.67 -26.51
N GLY A 386 -7.59 5.98 -27.36
CA GLY A 386 -7.36 6.38 -28.75
C GLY A 386 -7.12 5.20 -29.69
N CYS A 387 -7.59 4.01 -29.30
CA CYS A 387 -7.58 2.78 -30.06
C CYS A 387 -9.03 2.31 -30.29
#